data_AF-A0A9E4AAZ4-F1
#
_entry.id   AF-A0A9E4AAZ4-F1
#
_cell.length_a   1.000
_cell.length_b   1.000
_cell.length_c   1.000
_cell.angle_alpha   90.00
_cell.angle_beta   90.00
_cell.angle_gamma   90.00
#
_symmetry.space_group_name_H-M   'P 1'
#
loop_
_entity.id
_entity.type
_entity.pdbx_description
1 polymer ?
#
loop_
_entity_poly.entity_id
_entity_poly.type
_entity_poly.pdbx_seq_one_letter_code
_entity_poly.pdbx_strand_id
1 'polypeptide(L)'
;DDNSDNDFGKNSSLFAAKIPTAYGSNEGGGADSQTLFVRGKETVSLKYIDPYYSSTQQDQTVNTTVTTNTGSTGTIAITTKSGQPIEAFELGETLYIQVEDPDLLKAVADQGVNASKLPHTEITVRCIVPEMQEVEPVKLTYQPEQGRYVGSVVTGYNKAPASNNGRLEALGAQRVVAIYLDEIQLTGETDVPVSAQVGTAIGDTGRLELGQIDRLLLLDNQKFFKAGSTLSVLLQDIDLNRDEDQQETVHVLLNGDRLKDQYQLTLKEAHDVSGQFTGTFATQYATNANPSNDVLEVTGKEVVTVSYVDALAGSGNTKVTLIDTAQVSAGQDGILDILKANYVTNLENFNAGDRLYFRLHDTDITHEFVEITLVGETLKDRETVQLFQSMEEG
;
A
#
# COMPACT_ATOMS: atom_id res chain seq x y z
N ASP A 1 -51.71 14.34 -13.51
CA ASP A 1 -52.79 15.00 -12.75
C ASP A 1 -52.74 14.61 -11.30
N ASP A 2 -51.95 15.36 -10.53
CA ASP A 2 -52.00 15.34 -9.08
C ASP A 2 -53.29 16.04 -8.65
N ASN A 3 -54.30 15.27 -8.25
CA ASN A 3 -55.38 15.81 -7.45
C ASN A 3 -54.90 15.86 -5.98
N SER A 4 -53.96 16.77 -5.71
CA SER A 4 -53.30 16.93 -4.41
C SER A 4 -54.12 17.76 -3.42
N ASP A 5 -55.34 18.17 -3.79
CA ASP A 5 -56.26 18.81 -2.87
C ASP A 5 -57.53 17.98 -2.72
N ASN A 6 -57.98 17.85 -1.48
CA ASN A 6 -59.24 17.22 -1.05
C ASN A 6 -60.48 17.96 -1.62
N ASP A 7 -60.57 18.16 -2.94
CA ASP A 7 -61.79 18.58 -3.60
C ASP A 7 -62.71 17.38 -3.77
N PHE A 8 -63.37 17.02 -2.67
CA PHE A 8 -64.56 16.17 -2.71
C PHE A 8 -65.69 16.99 -3.33
N GLY A 9 -65.63 17.21 -4.65
CA GLY A 9 -66.71 17.81 -5.41
C GLY A 9 -67.99 17.04 -5.12
N LYS A 10 -68.92 17.67 -4.38
CA LYS A 10 -70.11 17.03 -3.80
C LYS A 10 -71.10 16.42 -4.82
N ASN A 11 -70.80 16.49 -6.12
CA ASN A 11 -71.58 15.94 -7.23
C ASN A 11 -70.67 15.29 -8.31
N SER A 12 -69.53 14.73 -7.94
CA SER A 12 -68.67 14.00 -8.88
C SER A 12 -69.14 12.55 -9.05
N SER A 13 -69.20 12.07 -10.30
CA SER A 13 -69.39 10.64 -10.62
C SER A 13 -68.10 9.83 -10.56
N LEU A 14 -66.97 10.46 -10.22
CA LEU A 14 -65.66 9.81 -10.13
C LEU A 14 -65.38 9.34 -8.70
N PHE A 15 -65.12 8.04 -8.56
CA PHE A 15 -64.61 7.43 -7.34
C PHE A 15 -63.15 7.05 -7.57
N ALA A 16 -62.25 7.50 -6.71
CA ALA A 16 -60.82 7.21 -6.80
C ALA A 16 -60.27 6.86 -5.42
N ALA A 17 -59.39 5.86 -5.38
CA ALA A 17 -58.65 5.44 -4.20
C ALA A 17 -57.25 4.98 -4.62
N LYS A 18 -56.32 4.94 -3.68
CA LYS A 18 -54.97 4.40 -3.88
C LYS A 18 -54.70 3.29 -2.87
N ILE A 19 -53.92 2.30 -3.28
CA ILE A 19 -53.40 1.24 -2.41
C ILE A 19 -51.88 1.16 -2.62
N PRO A 20 -51.06 1.15 -1.55
CA PRO A 20 -49.65 0.86 -1.69
C PRO A 20 -49.43 -0.55 -2.22
N THR A 21 -48.38 -0.73 -3.01
CA THR A 21 -47.92 -2.04 -3.49
C THR A 21 -46.49 -2.29 -3.01
N ALA A 22 -46.14 -3.55 -2.83
CA ALA A 22 -44.79 -3.96 -2.43
C ALA A 22 -44.44 -5.32 -3.03
N TYR A 23 -43.14 -5.62 -3.15
CA TYR A 23 -42.70 -6.94 -3.62
C TYR A 23 -43.07 -8.05 -2.61
N GLY A 24 -43.72 -9.12 -3.09
CA GLY A 24 -44.14 -10.25 -2.28
C GLY A 24 -43.10 -11.38 -2.23
N SER A 25 -42.28 -11.43 -1.18
CA SER A 25 -41.25 -12.47 -1.01
C SER A 25 -41.82 -13.84 -0.58
N ASN A 26 -42.94 -13.88 0.14
CA ASN A 26 -43.61 -15.12 0.60
C ASN A 26 -45.09 -15.17 0.19
N GLU A 27 -45.68 -16.37 0.10
CA GLU A 27 -47.10 -16.60 -0.26
C GLU A 27 -48.12 -16.09 0.78
N GLY A 28 -47.68 -15.46 1.87
CA GLY A 28 -48.52 -14.99 2.97
C GLY A 28 -48.86 -13.51 2.88
N GLY A 29 -49.66 -13.11 1.89
CA GLY A 29 -50.32 -11.80 1.93
C GLY A 29 -51.31 -11.75 3.09
N GLY A 30 -51.06 -10.92 4.10
CA GLY A 30 -51.92 -10.79 5.27
C GLY A 30 -53.30 -10.23 4.88
N ALA A 31 -54.37 -10.94 5.27
CA ALA A 31 -55.75 -10.58 4.95
C ALA A 31 -56.19 -9.17 5.43
N ASP A 32 -55.42 -8.56 6.34
CA ASP A 32 -55.66 -7.22 6.91
C ASP A 32 -54.60 -6.18 6.50
N SER A 33 -53.77 -6.49 5.51
CA SER A 33 -52.78 -5.57 4.97
C SER A 33 -53.45 -4.49 4.10
N GLN A 34 -53.26 -3.21 4.42
CA GLN A 34 -53.59 -2.10 3.51
C GLN A 34 -52.59 -1.99 2.32
N THR A 35 -51.71 -2.97 2.14
CA THR A 35 -50.72 -3.06 1.05
C THR A 35 -50.95 -4.31 0.23
N LEU A 36 -50.94 -4.15 -1.10
CA LEU A 36 -51.02 -5.28 -2.03
C LEU A 36 -49.60 -5.76 -2.36
N PHE A 37 -49.26 -6.97 -1.91
CA PHE A 37 -47.99 -7.60 -2.26
C PHE A 37 -48.11 -8.28 -3.62
N VAL A 38 -47.17 -8.00 -4.52
CA VAL A 38 -47.16 -8.54 -5.89
C VAL A 38 -45.76 -9.00 -6.30
N ARG A 39 -45.68 -9.94 -7.23
CA ARG A 39 -44.45 -10.37 -7.92
C ARG A 39 -44.48 -9.88 -9.36
N GLY A 40 -43.34 -9.93 -10.04
CA GLY A 40 -43.26 -9.60 -11.46
C GLY A 40 -44.07 -10.57 -12.34
N LYS A 41 -44.67 -10.04 -13.42
CA LYS A 41 -45.63 -10.73 -14.31
C LYS A 41 -46.92 -11.20 -13.62
N GLU A 42 -47.15 -10.83 -12.38
CA GLU A 42 -48.40 -11.11 -11.69
C GLU A 42 -49.53 -10.26 -12.24
N THR A 43 -50.68 -10.87 -12.50
CA THR A 43 -51.88 -10.16 -12.96
C THR A 43 -52.75 -9.74 -11.78
N VAL A 44 -52.83 -8.43 -11.54
CA VAL A 44 -53.77 -7.84 -10.60
C VAL A 44 -55.11 -7.67 -11.29
N SER A 45 -56.15 -8.28 -10.73
CA SER A 45 -57.52 -8.20 -11.25
C SER A 45 -58.38 -7.32 -10.36
N LEU A 46 -59.00 -6.29 -10.94
CA LEU A 46 -59.99 -5.45 -10.27
C LEU A 46 -61.39 -5.86 -10.70
N LYS A 47 -62.30 -5.98 -9.74
CA LYS A 47 -63.69 -6.36 -9.96
C LYS A 47 -64.63 -5.34 -9.30
N TYR A 48 -65.60 -4.84 -10.07
CA TYR A 48 -66.69 -4.00 -9.62
C TYR A 48 -68.04 -4.65 -9.99
N ILE A 49 -69.03 -4.57 -9.12
CA ILE A 49 -70.40 -4.99 -9.41
C ILE A 49 -71.21 -3.72 -9.65
N ASP A 50 -71.65 -3.52 -10.89
CA ASP A 50 -72.51 -2.41 -11.29
C ASP A 50 -73.98 -2.76 -10.97
N PRO A 51 -74.59 -2.13 -9.95
CA PRO A 51 -75.97 -2.42 -9.56
C PRO A 51 -76.97 -2.07 -10.66
N TYR A 52 -76.62 -1.17 -11.59
CA TYR A 52 -77.50 -0.64 -12.63
C TYR A 52 -76.83 -0.59 -14.00
N TYR A 53 -76.26 -1.73 -14.42
CA TYR A 53 -75.48 -1.84 -15.65
C TYR A 53 -76.21 -1.41 -16.94
N SER A 54 -77.51 -1.73 -17.07
CA SER A 54 -78.32 -1.26 -18.19
C SER A 54 -79.81 -1.17 -17.85
N SER A 55 -80.64 -0.71 -18.80
CA SER A 55 -82.10 -0.63 -18.64
C SER A 55 -82.79 -1.97 -18.40
N THR A 56 -82.08 -3.09 -18.61
CA THR A 56 -82.63 -4.46 -18.46
C THR A 56 -81.74 -5.40 -17.64
N GLN A 57 -80.57 -4.95 -17.18
CA GLN A 57 -79.59 -5.77 -16.47
C GLN A 57 -79.09 -5.05 -15.21
N GLN A 58 -79.11 -5.77 -14.09
CA GLN A 58 -78.61 -5.33 -12.79
C GLN A 58 -77.45 -6.25 -12.35
N ASP A 59 -76.68 -5.76 -11.38
CA ASP A 59 -75.59 -6.47 -10.69
C ASP A 59 -74.57 -7.14 -11.63
N GLN A 60 -74.21 -6.49 -12.75
CA GLN A 60 -73.21 -7.03 -13.68
C GLN A 60 -71.79 -6.77 -13.17
N THR A 61 -70.91 -7.75 -13.37
CA THR A 61 -69.50 -7.58 -13.05
C THR A 61 -68.76 -6.83 -14.15
N VAL A 62 -68.10 -5.74 -13.80
CA VAL A 62 -67.08 -5.07 -14.60
C VAL A 62 -65.72 -5.49 -14.06
N ASN A 63 -64.83 -5.94 -14.93
CA ASN A 63 -63.47 -6.32 -14.57
C ASN A 63 -62.44 -5.61 -15.43
N THR A 64 -61.26 -5.40 -14.85
CA THR A 64 -60.06 -4.99 -15.59
C THR A 64 -58.86 -5.64 -14.95
N THR A 65 -57.78 -5.79 -15.72
CA THR A 65 -56.55 -6.42 -15.26
C THR A 65 -55.35 -5.56 -15.60
N VAL A 66 -54.37 -5.53 -14.73
CA VAL A 66 -53.03 -4.99 -15.01
C VAL A 66 -52.00 -6.03 -14.63
N THR A 67 -50.89 -6.08 -15.36
CA THR A 67 -49.79 -7.00 -15.06
C THR A 67 -48.60 -6.20 -14.56
N THR A 68 -47.94 -6.70 -13.52
CA THR A 68 -46.73 -6.10 -12.99
C THR A 68 -45.54 -6.31 -13.93
N ASN A 69 -44.66 -5.30 -13.99
CA ASN A 69 -43.47 -5.37 -14.81
C ASN A 69 -42.43 -6.34 -14.22
N THR A 70 -41.50 -6.78 -15.07
CA THR A 70 -40.28 -7.50 -14.69
C THR A 70 -39.11 -6.90 -15.43
N GLY A 71 -37.94 -6.97 -14.81
CA GLY A 71 -36.68 -6.65 -15.47
C GLY A 71 -35.80 -7.86 -15.69
N SER A 72 -34.51 -7.61 -15.57
CA SER A 72 -33.39 -8.48 -15.82
C SER A 72 -32.49 -8.33 -14.60
N THR A 73 -32.20 -9.42 -13.88
CA THR A 73 -31.25 -9.33 -12.77
C THR A 73 -29.87 -9.03 -13.33
N GLY A 74 -29.34 -7.84 -13.06
CA GLY A 74 -28.04 -7.45 -13.55
C GLY A 74 -26.90 -8.14 -12.78
N THR A 75 -25.68 -7.87 -13.21
CA THR A 75 -24.46 -8.41 -12.61
C THR A 75 -23.40 -7.33 -12.44
N ILE A 76 -22.53 -7.51 -11.45
CA ILE A 76 -21.36 -6.67 -11.21
C ILE A 76 -20.14 -7.54 -10.98
N ALA A 77 -18.99 -7.09 -11.47
CA ALA A 77 -17.70 -7.73 -11.26
C ALA A 77 -16.60 -6.71 -10.98
N ILE A 78 -15.65 -7.10 -10.14
CA ILE A 78 -14.37 -6.40 -9.98
C ILE A 78 -13.34 -7.19 -10.80
N THR A 79 -12.61 -6.48 -11.65
CA THR A 79 -11.83 -7.07 -12.73
C THR A 79 -10.48 -6.37 -12.90
N THR A 80 -9.59 -7.04 -13.63
CA THR A 80 -8.42 -6.42 -14.25
C THR A 80 -8.81 -5.47 -15.38
N LYS A 81 -7.85 -4.70 -15.90
CA LYS A 81 -8.03 -3.86 -17.09
C LYS A 81 -8.53 -4.63 -18.32
N SER A 82 -8.20 -5.92 -18.45
CA SER A 82 -8.64 -6.78 -19.56
C SER A 82 -10.04 -7.38 -19.33
N GLY A 83 -10.68 -7.08 -18.20
CA GLY A 83 -12.02 -7.56 -17.85
C GLY A 83 -12.06 -8.95 -17.24
N GLN A 84 -10.92 -9.53 -16.88
CA GLN A 84 -10.90 -10.81 -16.14
C GLN A 84 -11.20 -10.55 -14.66
N PRO A 85 -12.11 -11.33 -14.03
CA PRO A 85 -12.33 -11.28 -12.59
C PRO A 85 -11.04 -11.50 -11.80
N ILE A 86 -10.96 -10.87 -10.62
CA ILE A 86 -9.82 -11.01 -9.71
C ILE A 86 -10.28 -11.50 -8.34
N GLU A 87 -9.43 -12.28 -7.67
CA GLU A 87 -9.69 -12.79 -6.32
C GLU A 87 -9.02 -11.93 -5.24
N ALA A 88 -7.88 -11.33 -5.56
CA ALA A 88 -7.14 -10.40 -4.71
C ALA A 88 -6.42 -9.33 -5.55
N PHE A 89 -6.00 -8.24 -4.91
CA PHE A 89 -5.19 -7.18 -5.54
C PHE A 89 -4.26 -6.49 -4.51
N GLU A 90 -3.21 -5.84 -4.99
CA GLU A 90 -2.29 -5.05 -4.16
C GLU A 90 -2.75 -3.58 -4.08
N LEU A 91 -2.65 -2.98 -2.88
CA LEU A 91 -3.04 -1.59 -2.69
C LEU A 91 -2.08 -0.64 -3.41
N GLY A 92 -2.63 0.28 -4.20
CA GLY A 92 -1.85 1.13 -5.11
C GLY A 92 -2.15 0.86 -6.58
N GLU A 93 -2.76 -0.30 -6.88
CA GLU A 93 -3.28 -0.62 -8.20
C GLU A 93 -4.61 0.08 -8.50
N THR A 94 -5.04 0.02 -9.77
CA THR A 94 -6.35 0.51 -10.20
C THR A 94 -7.31 -0.67 -10.35
N LEU A 95 -8.43 -0.63 -9.63
CA LEU A 95 -9.51 -1.60 -9.78
C LEU A 95 -10.43 -1.20 -10.92
N TYR A 96 -10.90 -2.17 -11.69
CA TYR A 96 -11.90 -1.96 -12.75
C TYR A 96 -13.21 -2.62 -12.36
N ILE A 97 -14.31 -1.89 -12.47
CA ILE A 97 -15.64 -2.36 -12.13
C ILE A 97 -16.44 -2.46 -13.43
N GLN A 98 -17.14 -3.58 -13.59
CA GLN A 98 -18.02 -3.84 -14.72
C GLN A 98 -19.43 -4.13 -14.23
N VAL A 99 -20.44 -3.54 -14.88
CA VAL A 99 -21.85 -3.84 -14.65
C VAL A 99 -22.52 -4.22 -15.97
N GLU A 100 -23.20 -5.36 -15.98
CA GLU A 100 -24.01 -5.86 -17.10
C GLU A 100 -25.45 -5.98 -16.63
N ASP A 101 -26.29 -5.05 -17.10
CA ASP A 101 -27.71 -5.00 -16.75
C ASP A 101 -28.50 -4.50 -17.97
N PRO A 102 -29.32 -5.35 -18.60
CA PRO A 102 -30.12 -4.98 -19.77
C PRO A 102 -31.15 -3.87 -19.50
N ASP A 103 -31.55 -3.63 -18.26
CA ASP A 103 -32.60 -2.65 -17.95
C ASP A 103 -32.07 -1.23 -17.95
N LEU A 104 -30.80 -1.04 -17.61
CA LEU A 104 -30.08 0.24 -17.75
C LEU A 104 -30.07 0.77 -19.19
N LEU A 105 -30.23 -0.12 -20.17
CA LEU A 105 -30.29 0.22 -21.60
C LEU A 105 -31.72 0.53 -22.09
N LYS A 106 -32.74 0.12 -21.35
CA LYS A 106 -34.16 0.27 -21.72
C LYS A 106 -34.81 1.55 -21.22
N ALA A 107 -34.11 2.37 -20.43
CA ALA A 107 -34.62 3.58 -19.75
C ALA A 107 -35.17 4.71 -20.66
N VAL A 108 -35.47 4.44 -21.94
CA VAL A 108 -35.95 5.43 -22.93
C VAL A 108 -37.09 4.88 -23.82
N ALA A 109 -37.61 3.67 -23.63
CA ALA A 109 -38.63 3.13 -24.54
C ALA A 109 -40.10 3.48 -24.19
N ASP A 110 -40.41 3.80 -22.94
CA ASP A 110 -41.82 3.88 -22.47
C ASP A 110 -42.37 5.30 -22.22
N GLN A 111 -41.61 6.36 -22.51
CA GLN A 111 -42.14 7.72 -22.56
C GLN A 111 -42.03 8.22 -24.00
N GLY A 112 -43.15 8.28 -24.71
CA GLY A 112 -43.26 8.64 -26.14
C GLY A 112 -42.80 10.06 -26.50
N VAL A 113 -41.55 10.40 -26.21
CA VAL A 113 -40.91 11.68 -26.47
C VAL A 113 -39.48 11.39 -26.92
N ASN A 114 -39.24 11.60 -28.22
CA ASN A 114 -37.92 11.72 -28.86
C ASN A 114 -36.84 10.69 -28.45
N ALA A 115 -36.55 9.77 -29.37
CA ALA A 115 -35.41 8.85 -29.37
C ALA A 115 -34.02 9.54 -29.45
N SER A 116 -33.78 10.60 -28.67
CA SER A 116 -32.50 11.31 -28.57
C SER A 116 -31.97 11.43 -27.13
N LYS A 117 -32.64 10.87 -26.12
CA LYS A 117 -31.98 10.60 -24.84
C LYS A 117 -31.33 9.22 -24.98
N LEU A 118 -30.01 9.16 -25.06
CA LEU A 118 -29.27 7.90 -25.04
C LEU A 118 -29.62 7.10 -23.75
N PRO A 119 -29.34 5.77 -23.70
CA PRO A 119 -29.30 5.03 -22.43
C PRO A 119 -28.50 5.83 -21.39
N HIS A 120 -28.71 5.61 -20.09
CA HIS A 120 -27.84 6.19 -19.07
C HIS A 120 -26.40 6.03 -19.53
N THR A 121 -25.76 7.10 -20.01
CA THR A 121 -24.42 6.96 -20.61
C THR A 121 -23.43 6.61 -19.51
N GLU A 122 -23.82 6.90 -18.27
CA GLU A 122 -23.03 6.77 -17.08
C GLU A 122 -23.93 6.32 -15.91
N ILE A 123 -23.39 5.44 -15.06
CA ILE A 123 -23.98 5.04 -13.79
C ILE A 123 -22.95 5.23 -12.67
N THR A 124 -23.41 5.18 -11.41
CA THR A 124 -22.51 5.27 -10.26
C THR A 124 -22.62 4.00 -9.43
N VAL A 125 -21.48 3.37 -9.18
CA VAL A 125 -21.30 2.26 -8.24
C VAL A 125 -20.69 2.78 -6.96
N ARG A 126 -21.06 2.21 -5.82
CA ARG A 126 -20.38 2.51 -4.55
C ARG A 126 -19.35 1.43 -4.27
N CYS A 127 -18.07 1.80 -4.24
CA CYS A 127 -17.02 0.93 -3.71
C CYS A 127 -16.84 1.26 -2.23
N ILE A 128 -16.75 0.23 -1.38
CA ILE A 128 -16.63 0.40 0.07
C ILE A 128 -15.54 -0.52 0.63
N VAL A 129 -14.89 -0.06 1.70
CA VAL A 129 -14.08 -0.90 2.59
C VAL A 129 -14.81 -0.98 3.93
N PRO A 130 -15.64 -2.02 4.15
CA PRO A 130 -16.56 -2.07 5.29
C PRO A 130 -15.86 -1.91 6.64
N GLU A 131 -14.67 -2.50 6.78
CA GLU A 131 -13.89 -2.51 8.02
C GLU A 131 -13.41 -1.11 8.43
N MET A 132 -13.24 -0.21 7.46
CA MET A 132 -12.73 1.15 7.65
C MET A 132 -13.81 2.22 7.50
N GLN A 133 -15.05 1.83 7.18
CA GLN A 133 -16.15 2.73 6.79
C GLN A 133 -15.77 3.68 5.65
N GLU A 134 -14.87 3.25 4.78
CA GLU A 134 -14.49 3.99 3.60
C GLU A 134 -15.56 3.78 2.51
N VAL A 135 -15.92 4.86 1.81
CA VAL A 135 -16.74 4.81 0.60
C VAL A 135 -16.17 5.70 -0.51
N GLU A 136 -16.05 5.16 -1.73
CA GLU A 136 -15.81 5.92 -2.96
C GLU A 136 -16.91 5.68 -4.01
N PRO A 137 -17.56 6.75 -4.52
CA PRO A 137 -18.42 6.63 -5.68
C PRO A 137 -17.59 6.48 -6.95
N VAL A 138 -17.81 5.40 -7.70
CA VAL A 138 -17.13 5.14 -8.97
C VAL A 138 -18.11 5.32 -10.11
N LYS A 139 -17.75 6.22 -11.02
CA LYS A 139 -18.52 6.49 -12.22
C LYS A 139 -18.16 5.47 -13.31
N LEU A 140 -19.15 4.75 -13.81
CA LEU A 140 -18.98 3.80 -14.91
C LEU A 140 -19.61 4.39 -16.16
N THR A 141 -18.97 4.20 -17.31
CA THR A 141 -19.46 4.65 -18.62
C THR A 141 -19.87 3.45 -19.46
N TYR A 142 -20.98 3.54 -20.17
CA TYR A 142 -21.42 2.49 -21.08
C TYR A 142 -20.43 2.31 -22.24
N GLN A 143 -20.04 1.07 -22.51
CA GLN A 143 -19.19 0.68 -23.62
C GLN A 143 -20.01 -0.14 -24.64
N PRO A 144 -20.51 0.48 -25.73
CA PRO A 144 -21.42 -0.17 -26.67
C PRO A 144 -20.84 -1.41 -27.34
N GLU A 145 -19.54 -1.42 -27.61
CA GLU A 145 -18.85 -2.55 -28.24
C GLU A 145 -18.81 -3.80 -27.34
N GLN A 146 -18.93 -3.61 -26.03
CA GLN A 146 -18.87 -4.68 -25.04
C GLN A 146 -20.23 -4.96 -24.37
N GLY A 147 -21.23 -4.10 -24.59
CA GLY A 147 -22.55 -4.25 -23.99
C GLY A 147 -22.60 -4.08 -22.48
N ARG A 148 -21.63 -3.36 -21.89
CA ARG A 148 -21.49 -3.22 -20.42
C ARG A 148 -21.04 -1.83 -19.99
N TYR A 149 -21.28 -1.51 -18.72
CA TYR A 149 -20.77 -0.32 -18.05
C TYR A 149 -19.40 -0.61 -17.44
N VAL A 150 -18.42 0.26 -17.67
CA VAL A 150 -17.06 0.09 -17.14
C VAL A 150 -16.56 1.38 -16.51
N GLY A 151 -15.91 1.25 -15.35
CA GLY A 151 -15.32 2.34 -14.60
C GLY A 151 -14.11 1.83 -13.81
N SER A 152 -13.40 2.74 -13.15
CA SER A 152 -12.22 2.37 -12.39
C SER A 152 -11.99 3.28 -11.20
N VAL A 153 -11.32 2.76 -10.18
CA VAL A 153 -10.90 3.51 -8.99
C VAL A 153 -9.47 3.17 -8.62
N VAL A 154 -8.66 4.19 -8.34
CA VAL A 154 -7.29 4.01 -7.86
C VAL A 154 -7.35 3.61 -6.39
N THR A 155 -6.55 2.64 -5.98
CA THR A 155 -6.53 2.18 -4.59
C THR A 155 -5.31 2.68 -3.84
N GLY A 156 -5.32 2.64 -2.51
CA GLY A 156 -4.17 3.05 -1.70
C GLY A 156 -4.14 2.45 -0.31
N TYR A 157 -2.94 2.30 0.23
CA TYR A 157 -2.74 1.98 1.62
C TYR A 157 -2.92 3.23 2.48
N ASN A 158 -3.86 3.20 3.42
CA ASN A 158 -4.03 4.27 4.42
C ASN A 158 -4.64 3.73 5.72
N LYS A 159 -4.01 4.02 6.86
CA LYS A 159 -4.51 3.66 8.20
C LYS A 159 -5.68 4.52 8.67
N ALA A 160 -5.86 5.70 8.07
CA ALA A 160 -6.94 6.64 8.39
C ALA A 160 -7.54 7.17 7.07
N PRO A 161 -8.29 6.34 6.34
CA PRO A 161 -8.80 6.67 5.03
C PRO A 161 -9.85 7.78 5.09
N ALA A 162 -10.01 8.49 3.97
CA ALA A 162 -10.99 9.57 3.84
C ALA A 162 -11.90 9.34 2.63
N SER A 163 -13.21 9.17 2.86
CA SER A 163 -14.18 8.92 1.79
C SER A 163 -14.43 10.13 0.87
N ASN A 164 -14.84 9.84 -0.36
CA ASN A 164 -15.08 10.77 -1.46
C ASN A 164 -13.86 11.59 -1.87
N ASN A 165 -12.65 11.04 -1.74
CA ASN A 165 -11.42 11.69 -2.15
C ASN A 165 -10.95 11.25 -3.56
N GLY A 166 -11.67 10.32 -4.20
CA GLY A 166 -11.36 9.78 -5.53
C GLY A 166 -10.35 8.62 -5.51
N ARG A 167 -9.97 8.14 -4.32
CA ARG A 167 -9.06 7.02 -4.11
C ARG A 167 -9.63 6.09 -3.06
N LEU A 168 -9.77 4.82 -3.42
CA LEU A 168 -10.28 3.78 -2.52
C LEU A 168 -9.17 3.33 -1.56
N GLU A 169 -9.27 3.69 -0.29
CA GLU A 169 -8.19 3.49 0.68
C GLU A 169 -8.48 2.37 1.69
N ALA A 170 -7.52 1.47 1.90
CA ALA A 170 -7.68 0.29 2.77
C ALA A 170 -6.37 -0.11 3.48
N LEU A 171 -6.44 -1.18 4.28
CA LEU A 171 -5.32 -1.98 4.75
C LEU A 171 -5.30 -3.34 4.04
N GLY A 172 -4.20 -4.07 4.14
CA GLY A 172 -4.10 -5.45 3.70
C GLY A 172 -5.05 -6.39 4.46
N ALA A 173 -5.41 -7.51 3.84
CA ALA A 173 -6.34 -8.53 4.33
C ALA A 173 -7.76 -8.01 4.61
N GLN A 174 -8.12 -6.84 4.08
CA GLN A 174 -9.48 -6.30 4.08
C GLN A 174 -10.18 -6.68 2.78
N ARG A 175 -11.47 -6.34 2.70
CA ARG A 175 -12.27 -6.57 1.49
C ARG A 175 -12.77 -5.25 0.93
N VAL A 176 -12.72 -5.17 -0.39
CA VAL A 176 -13.43 -4.15 -1.15
C VAL A 176 -14.75 -4.75 -1.62
N VAL A 177 -15.85 -4.01 -1.44
CA VAL A 177 -17.17 -4.39 -1.95
C VAL A 177 -17.64 -3.31 -2.92
N ALA A 178 -17.93 -3.69 -4.16
CA ALA A 178 -18.57 -2.83 -5.13
C ALA A 178 -20.08 -3.13 -5.14
N ILE A 179 -20.91 -2.11 -5.03
CA ILE A 179 -22.38 -2.22 -4.94
C ILE A 179 -23.02 -1.33 -6.00
N TYR A 180 -23.85 -1.91 -6.86
CA TYR A 180 -24.77 -1.16 -7.71
C TYR A 180 -26.22 -1.51 -7.33
N LEU A 181 -27.15 -0.63 -7.69
CA LEU A 181 -28.57 -0.79 -7.42
C LEU A 181 -29.25 -1.27 -8.70
N ASP A 182 -29.82 -2.48 -8.68
CA ASP A 182 -30.64 -3.02 -9.76
C ASP A 182 -32.07 -2.47 -9.62
N GLU A 183 -32.51 -1.70 -10.62
CA GLU A 183 -33.81 -1.01 -10.59
C GLU A 183 -34.98 -2.00 -10.53
N ILE A 184 -34.87 -3.14 -11.23
CA ILE A 184 -35.91 -4.16 -11.26
C ILE A 184 -35.36 -5.53 -11.68
N GLN A 185 -35.44 -6.49 -10.78
CA GLN A 185 -34.99 -7.85 -11.07
C GLN A 185 -35.95 -8.63 -11.96
N LEU A 186 -35.53 -9.82 -12.40
CA LEU A 186 -36.38 -10.80 -13.08
C LEU A 186 -37.62 -11.20 -12.25
N THR A 187 -37.51 -11.12 -10.92
CA THR A 187 -38.59 -11.39 -9.97
C THR A 187 -39.61 -10.25 -9.87
N GLY A 188 -39.28 -9.05 -10.38
CA GLY A 188 -40.04 -7.82 -10.18
C GLY A 188 -39.74 -7.09 -8.87
N GLU A 189 -38.76 -7.56 -8.09
CA GLU A 189 -38.24 -6.81 -6.93
C GLU A 189 -37.44 -5.60 -7.42
N THR A 190 -37.66 -4.44 -6.82
CA THR A 190 -37.06 -3.17 -7.25
C THR A 190 -35.99 -2.69 -6.27
N ASP A 191 -35.05 -1.88 -6.76
CA ASP A 191 -33.98 -1.25 -5.97
C ASP A 191 -33.16 -2.26 -5.16
N VAL A 192 -32.78 -3.38 -5.78
CA VAL A 192 -32.03 -4.44 -5.10
C VAL A 192 -30.52 -4.17 -5.19
N PRO A 193 -29.78 -4.11 -4.07
CA PRO A 193 -28.34 -3.97 -4.12
C PRO A 193 -27.69 -5.27 -4.61
N VAL A 194 -26.94 -5.19 -5.69
CA VAL A 194 -26.14 -6.29 -6.23
C VAL A 194 -24.67 -5.94 -6.04
N SER A 195 -23.89 -6.91 -5.56
CA SER A 195 -22.51 -6.67 -5.12
C SER A 195 -21.50 -7.68 -5.63
N ALA A 196 -20.26 -7.20 -5.74
CA ALA A 196 -19.06 -8.01 -5.96
C ALA A 196 -18.02 -7.65 -4.90
N GLN A 197 -17.14 -8.58 -4.56
CA GLN A 197 -16.12 -8.38 -3.54
C GLN A 197 -14.77 -8.96 -3.94
N VAL A 198 -13.70 -8.34 -3.47
CA VAL A 198 -12.31 -8.78 -3.69
C VAL A 198 -11.48 -8.47 -2.43
N GLY A 199 -10.51 -9.34 -2.11
CA GLY A 199 -9.61 -9.12 -0.97
C GLY A 199 -8.41 -8.24 -1.32
N THR A 200 -7.86 -7.53 -0.33
CA THR A 200 -6.55 -6.86 -0.44
C THR A 200 -5.44 -7.83 -0.04
N ALA A 201 -4.40 -7.91 -0.85
CA ALA A 201 -3.25 -8.78 -0.61
C ALA A 201 -2.40 -8.30 0.58
N ILE A 202 -1.70 -9.25 1.19
CA ILE A 202 -0.62 -9.02 2.16
C ILE A 202 0.58 -9.89 1.76
N GLY A 203 1.77 -9.43 2.09
CA GLY A 203 2.98 -10.25 2.10
C GLY A 203 3.49 -10.37 3.53
N ASP A 204 4.80 -10.39 3.69
CA ASP A 204 5.49 -10.38 4.96
C ASP A 204 6.35 -9.13 5.06
N THR A 205 6.37 -8.51 6.25
CA THR A 205 7.20 -7.30 6.40
C THR A 205 8.66 -7.71 6.46
N GLY A 206 9.44 -7.27 5.48
CA GLY A 206 10.87 -7.54 5.45
C GLY A 206 11.60 -6.94 6.65
N ARG A 207 12.78 -7.47 6.95
CA ARG A 207 13.70 -6.98 7.98
C ARG A 207 15.10 -6.90 7.42
N LEU A 208 15.71 -5.73 7.53
CA LEU A 208 17.04 -5.44 7.00
C LEU A 208 18.03 -5.15 8.13
N GLU A 209 19.20 -5.75 8.06
CA GLU A 209 20.30 -5.53 8.99
C GLU A 209 21.65 -5.38 8.29
N LEU A 210 22.39 -4.36 8.71
CA LEU A 210 23.79 -4.12 8.39
C LEU A 210 24.63 -4.39 9.63
N GLY A 211 25.78 -5.03 9.48
CA GLY A 211 26.69 -5.26 10.61
C GLY A 211 28.04 -5.83 10.19
N GLN A 212 28.91 -6.08 11.16
CA GLN A 212 30.06 -6.96 10.93
C GLN A 212 29.59 -8.42 10.90
N ILE A 213 30.32 -9.28 10.19
CA ILE A 213 30.00 -10.72 10.03
C ILE A 213 29.66 -11.39 11.38
N ASP A 214 30.40 -11.06 12.44
CA ASP A 214 30.23 -11.66 13.77
C ASP A 214 29.25 -10.91 14.69
N ARG A 215 28.61 -9.84 14.22
CA ARG A 215 27.79 -8.92 15.04
C ARG A 215 26.40 -8.64 14.46
N LEU A 216 25.86 -9.54 13.64
CA LEU A 216 24.51 -9.43 13.05
C LEU A 216 23.34 -9.51 14.06
N LEU A 217 23.58 -9.38 15.37
CA LEU A 217 22.57 -9.48 16.43
C LEU A 217 22.52 -8.26 17.37
N LEU A 218 23.20 -7.16 17.04
CA LEU A 218 23.19 -5.96 17.88
C LEU A 218 21.97 -5.10 17.56
N LEU A 219 20.97 -5.16 18.44
CA LEU A 219 19.77 -4.31 18.53
C LEU A 219 20.08 -2.86 18.99
N ASP A 220 21.36 -2.47 19.09
CA ASP A 220 21.75 -1.18 19.65
C ASP A 220 21.76 -0.05 18.61
N ASN A 221 21.26 1.11 19.04
CA ASN A 221 20.93 2.31 18.27
C ASN A 221 22.10 3.01 17.55
N GLN A 222 23.31 2.45 17.52
CA GLN A 222 24.44 2.95 16.72
C GLN A 222 25.47 1.86 16.49
N LYS A 223 25.61 1.42 15.23
CA LYS A 223 26.57 0.40 14.80
C LYS A 223 27.83 1.10 14.30
N PHE A 224 28.98 0.82 14.90
CA PHE A 224 30.26 1.39 14.49
C PHE A 224 31.14 0.35 13.81
N PHE A 225 31.89 0.77 12.79
CA PHE A 225 32.89 -0.06 12.13
C PHE A 225 34.13 0.74 11.73
N LYS A 226 35.28 0.06 11.58
CA LYS A 226 36.51 0.68 11.09
C LYS A 226 36.54 0.62 9.56
N ALA A 227 36.91 1.70 8.89
CA ALA A 227 37.20 1.65 7.45
C ALA A 227 38.26 0.58 7.16
N GLY A 228 38.11 -0.16 6.06
CA GLY A 228 38.92 -1.36 5.78
C GLY A 228 38.29 -2.67 6.27
N SER A 229 37.21 -2.60 7.08
CA SER A 229 36.50 -3.81 7.53
C SER A 229 35.61 -4.37 6.42
N THR A 230 35.38 -5.69 6.46
CA THR A 230 34.29 -6.33 5.70
C THR A 230 33.02 -6.29 6.54
N LEU A 231 31.92 -5.85 5.93
CA LEU A 231 30.59 -5.83 6.52
C LEU A 231 29.69 -6.87 5.84
N SER A 232 28.61 -7.22 6.52
CA SER A 232 27.57 -8.13 6.07
C SER A 232 26.22 -7.44 6.11
N VAL A 233 25.38 -7.78 5.14
CA VAL A 233 23.96 -7.45 5.11
C VAL A 233 23.16 -8.74 5.26
N LEU A 234 22.14 -8.69 6.11
CA LEU A 234 21.14 -9.73 6.28
C LEU A 234 19.78 -9.11 5.95
N LEU A 235 19.07 -9.73 5.01
CA LEU A 235 17.68 -9.40 4.69
C LEU A 235 16.82 -10.63 4.96
N GLN A 236 15.78 -10.48 5.76
CA GLN A 236 14.75 -11.49 5.98
C GLN A 236 13.47 -11.00 5.32
N ASP A 237 13.02 -11.65 4.26
CA ASP A 237 11.80 -11.34 3.52
C ASP A 237 11.33 -12.62 2.83
N ILE A 238 10.22 -13.21 3.31
CA ILE A 238 9.74 -14.50 2.81
C ILE A 238 9.05 -14.37 1.46
N ASP A 239 8.60 -13.18 1.07
CA ASP A 239 7.93 -12.92 -0.21
C ASP A 239 8.90 -13.08 -1.40
N LEU A 240 10.20 -13.06 -1.12
CA LEU A 240 11.27 -13.26 -2.10
C LEU A 240 11.58 -14.73 -2.36
N ASN A 241 11.25 -15.65 -1.45
CA ASN A 241 11.45 -17.09 -1.63
C ASN A 241 10.30 -17.66 -2.47
N ARG A 242 10.48 -17.69 -3.80
CA ARG A 242 9.40 -18.00 -4.76
C ARG A 242 9.48 -19.42 -5.28
N ASP A 243 10.66 -20.04 -5.23
CA ASP A 243 10.93 -21.39 -5.65
C ASP A 243 11.76 -22.11 -4.59
N GLU A 244 11.12 -23.00 -3.83
CA GLU A 244 11.74 -23.75 -2.73
C GLU A 244 12.89 -24.68 -3.18
N ASP A 245 13.11 -24.86 -4.49
CA ASP A 245 14.20 -25.67 -5.04
C ASP A 245 15.37 -24.82 -5.59
N GLN A 246 15.29 -23.48 -5.52
CA GLN A 246 16.30 -22.58 -6.08
C GLN A 246 16.72 -21.49 -5.10
N GLN A 247 18.03 -21.31 -4.93
CA GLN A 247 18.55 -20.14 -4.22
C GLN A 247 18.35 -18.88 -5.06
N GLU A 248 17.46 -17.99 -4.64
CA GLU A 248 17.30 -16.72 -5.32
C GLU A 248 18.32 -15.66 -4.87
N THR A 249 18.36 -14.58 -5.64
CA THR A 249 19.21 -13.42 -5.37
C THR A 249 18.39 -12.14 -5.39
N VAL A 250 18.76 -11.19 -4.55
CA VAL A 250 18.15 -9.88 -4.46
C VAL A 250 19.24 -8.81 -4.34
N HIS A 251 18.94 -7.59 -4.78
CA HIS A 251 19.87 -6.48 -4.68
C HIS A 251 19.46 -5.52 -3.57
N VAL A 252 20.46 -5.03 -2.84
CA VAL A 252 20.31 -3.90 -1.90
C VAL A 252 21.24 -2.77 -2.31
N LEU A 253 20.87 -1.54 -1.97
CA LEU A 253 21.68 -0.37 -2.27
C LEU A 253 22.43 0.08 -1.01
N LEU A 254 23.74 0.18 -1.12
CA LEU A 254 24.61 0.79 -0.10
C LEU A 254 24.97 2.20 -0.53
N ASN A 255 24.90 3.16 0.39
CA ASN A 255 25.23 4.55 0.14
C ASN A 255 25.99 5.18 1.31
N GLY A 256 27.16 5.76 1.03
CA GLY A 256 27.88 6.63 1.96
C GLY A 256 27.30 8.06 1.97
N ASP A 257 27.11 8.64 3.15
CA ASP A 257 26.51 9.98 3.26
C ASP A 257 27.49 11.13 2.97
N ARG A 258 28.79 10.88 2.92
CA ARG A 258 29.82 11.93 2.81
C ARG A 258 30.60 11.88 1.50
N LEU A 259 31.20 10.74 1.16
CA LEU A 259 31.85 10.56 -0.14
C LEU A 259 30.84 10.32 -1.27
N LYS A 260 29.58 10.02 -0.91
CA LYS A 260 28.47 9.73 -1.85
C LYS A 260 28.77 8.53 -2.76
N ASP A 261 29.61 7.62 -2.27
CA ASP A 261 29.82 6.36 -2.95
C ASP A 261 28.57 5.49 -2.87
N GLN A 262 28.32 4.72 -3.94
CA GLN A 262 27.16 3.87 -4.08
C GLN A 262 27.58 2.50 -4.59
N TYR A 263 27.09 1.47 -3.92
CA TYR A 263 27.41 0.09 -4.26
C TYR A 263 26.14 -0.76 -4.22
N GLN A 264 25.84 -1.44 -5.34
CA GLN A 264 24.71 -2.37 -5.42
C GLN A 264 25.19 -3.77 -5.01
N LEU A 265 24.88 -4.17 -3.79
CA LEU A 265 25.26 -5.48 -3.27
C LEU A 265 24.21 -6.52 -3.69
N THR A 266 24.68 -7.64 -4.23
CA THR A 266 23.85 -8.82 -4.46
C THR A 266 23.85 -9.68 -3.20
N LEU A 267 22.67 -9.90 -2.63
CA LEU A 267 22.43 -10.87 -1.57
C LEU A 267 21.97 -12.19 -2.19
N LYS A 268 22.38 -13.28 -1.56
CA LYS A 268 22.02 -14.64 -1.97
C LYS A 268 21.25 -15.32 -0.84
N GLU A 269 20.20 -16.05 -1.20
CA GLU A 269 19.46 -16.84 -0.23
C GLU A 269 20.36 -17.90 0.42
N ALA A 270 20.26 -18.03 1.75
CA ALA A 270 21.11 -18.93 2.53
C ALA A 270 20.77 -20.42 2.27
N HIS A 271 19.47 -20.74 2.18
CA HIS A 271 18.92 -22.08 1.93
C HIS A 271 17.48 -21.98 1.39
N ASP A 272 17.07 -23.08 0.78
CA ASP A 272 15.96 -23.30 -0.13
C ASP A 272 14.54 -23.04 0.46
N VAL A 273 14.43 -22.53 1.70
CA VAL A 273 13.12 -22.23 2.31
C VAL A 273 13.19 -21.12 3.37
N SER A 274 14.23 -20.30 3.35
CA SER A 274 14.53 -19.43 4.49
C SER A 274 13.93 -18.03 4.36
N GLY A 275 13.75 -17.51 3.13
CA GLY A 275 13.50 -16.08 2.92
C GLY A 275 14.64 -15.22 3.47
N GLN A 276 15.81 -15.83 3.71
CA GLN A 276 16.95 -15.21 4.37
C GLN A 276 18.07 -15.00 3.36
N PHE A 277 18.34 -13.75 3.04
CA PHE A 277 19.32 -13.33 2.05
C PHE A 277 20.52 -12.70 2.73
N THR A 278 21.72 -13.11 2.34
CA THR A 278 22.97 -12.61 2.92
C THR A 278 23.96 -12.20 1.84
N GLY A 279 24.79 -11.21 2.15
CA GLY A 279 25.88 -10.77 1.29
C GLY A 279 26.89 -9.96 2.07
N THR A 280 28.13 -9.95 1.61
CA THR A 280 29.23 -9.22 2.26
C THR A 280 29.86 -8.23 1.29
N PHE A 281 30.45 -7.18 1.83
CA PHE A 281 31.15 -6.16 1.06
C PHE A 281 32.32 -5.59 1.85
N ALA A 282 33.38 -5.23 1.14
CA ALA A 282 34.54 -4.58 1.74
C ALA A 282 34.32 -3.07 1.81
N THR A 283 34.87 -2.44 2.85
CA THR A 283 34.98 -0.98 2.93
C THR A 283 36.43 -0.58 2.81
N GLN A 284 36.70 0.62 2.30
CA GLN A 284 38.06 1.15 2.20
C GLN A 284 38.09 2.61 2.61
N TYR A 285 39.11 3.01 3.37
CA TYR A 285 39.35 4.42 3.62
C TYR A 285 39.78 5.12 2.33
N ALA A 286 39.08 6.19 1.95
CA ALA A 286 39.45 7.03 0.82
C ALA A 286 39.11 8.50 1.05
N THR A 287 39.65 9.36 0.19
CA THR A 287 39.30 10.79 0.12
C THR A 287 38.38 11.12 -1.06
N ASN A 288 38.22 10.20 -2.00
CA ASN A 288 37.29 10.27 -3.13
C ASN A 288 36.66 8.88 -3.33
N ALA A 289 35.38 8.86 -3.71
CA ALA A 289 34.67 7.63 -4.08
C ALA A 289 35.06 7.14 -5.48
N ASN A 290 35.00 5.82 -5.68
CA ASN A 290 35.08 5.18 -6.98
C ASN A 290 33.90 4.19 -7.14
N PRO A 291 32.73 4.65 -7.60
CA PRO A 291 31.51 3.83 -7.68
C PRO A 291 31.54 2.73 -8.76
N SER A 292 32.69 2.50 -9.39
CA SER A 292 32.88 1.50 -10.45
C SER A 292 33.59 0.22 -9.99
N ASN A 293 33.90 0.11 -8.70
CA ASN A 293 34.50 -1.08 -8.10
C ASN A 293 33.52 -1.77 -7.14
N ASP A 294 33.96 -2.90 -6.56
CA ASP A 294 33.17 -3.70 -5.62
C ASP A 294 33.55 -3.40 -4.15
N VAL A 295 33.97 -2.17 -3.85
CA VAL A 295 34.41 -1.75 -2.52
C VAL A 295 33.72 -0.43 -2.18
N LEU A 296 33.13 -0.34 -1.00
CA LEU A 296 32.54 0.92 -0.57
C LEU A 296 33.63 1.83 0.01
N GLU A 297 33.98 2.90 -0.70
CA GLU A 297 34.88 3.91 -0.18
C GLU A 297 34.20 4.79 0.87
N VAL A 298 34.86 4.93 2.01
CA VAL A 298 34.34 5.65 3.17
C VAL A 298 35.40 6.53 3.84
N THR A 299 34.98 7.52 4.60
CA THR A 299 35.85 8.34 5.44
C THR A 299 35.39 8.35 6.91
N GLY A 300 36.24 8.86 7.80
CA GLY A 300 35.93 8.91 9.23
C GLY A 300 34.62 9.67 9.52
N LYS A 301 33.80 9.11 10.42
CA LYS A 301 32.47 9.59 10.83
C LYS A 301 31.37 9.51 9.76
N GLU A 302 31.67 8.99 8.57
CA GLU A 302 30.68 8.76 7.52
C GLU A 302 29.63 7.73 7.95
N VAL A 303 28.37 7.96 7.58
CA VAL A 303 27.27 7.02 7.79
C VAL A 303 27.01 6.27 6.50
N VAL A 304 27.14 4.95 6.57
CA VAL A 304 26.74 4.03 5.51
C VAL A 304 25.30 3.62 5.76
N THR A 305 24.45 3.79 4.75
CA THR A 305 23.06 3.35 4.74
C THR A 305 22.91 2.18 3.77
N VAL A 306 22.30 1.09 4.22
CA VAL A 306 21.77 0.06 3.34
C VAL A 306 20.27 0.29 3.17
N SER A 307 19.76 0.15 1.96
CA SER A 307 18.33 0.22 1.69
C SER A 307 17.84 -0.91 0.80
N TYR A 308 16.60 -1.33 1.07
CA TYR A 308 15.85 -2.34 0.34
C TYR A 308 14.40 -1.88 0.20
N VAL A 309 13.74 -2.21 -0.91
CA VAL A 309 12.30 -1.92 -1.12
C VAL A 309 11.54 -3.23 -1.03
N ASP A 310 10.82 -3.40 0.09
CA ASP A 310 9.85 -4.46 0.30
C ASP A 310 8.64 -4.21 -0.63
N ALA A 311 8.38 -5.16 -1.53
CA ALA A 311 7.33 -5.03 -2.54
C ALA A 311 5.94 -4.97 -1.90
N LEU A 312 5.69 -5.77 -0.85
CA LEU A 312 4.39 -5.92 -0.22
C LEU A 312 4.54 -6.30 1.26
N ALA A 313 4.52 -5.32 2.14
CA ALA A 313 4.62 -5.59 3.58
C ALA A 313 3.37 -6.32 4.11
N GLY A 314 3.50 -7.03 5.24
CA GLY A 314 2.37 -7.72 5.90
C GLY A 314 1.22 -6.85 6.42
N SER A 315 1.34 -5.52 6.29
CA SER A 315 0.19 -4.62 6.47
C SER A 315 -0.62 -4.39 5.19
N GLY A 316 -0.19 -4.91 4.04
CA GLY A 316 -0.70 -4.62 2.70
C GLY A 316 -0.16 -3.33 2.08
N ASN A 317 0.81 -2.67 2.73
CA ASN A 317 1.46 -1.49 2.16
C ASN A 317 2.50 -1.93 1.12
N THR A 318 2.41 -1.39 -0.10
CA THR A 318 3.34 -1.72 -1.18
C THR A 318 4.58 -0.81 -1.16
N LYS A 319 5.71 -1.33 -1.63
CA LYS A 319 6.95 -0.55 -1.87
C LYS A 319 7.48 0.15 -0.61
N VAL A 320 7.49 -0.57 0.51
CA VAL A 320 8.01 -0.05 1.78
C VAL A 320 9.54 -0.05 1.74
N THR A 321 10.17 1.11 1.95
CA THR A 321 11.63 1.18 2.01
C THR A 321 12.12 0.83 3.41
N LEU A 322 12.89 -0.25 3.51
CA LEU A 322 13.64 -0.63 4.71
C LEU A 322 15.03 0.01 4.64
N ILE A 323 15.50 0.51 5.78
CA ILE A 323 16.83 1.10 5.92
C ILE A 323 17.50 0.58 7.19
N ASP A 324 18.82 0.39 7.12
CA ASP A 324 19.67 0.25 8.29
C ASP A 324 20.98 1.01 8.08
N THR A 325 21.64 1.39 9.17
CA THR A 325 22.80 2.28 9.12
C THR A 325 23.94 1.82 10.02
N ALA A 326 25.17 2.12 9.59
CA ALA A 326 26.36 1.96 10.39
C ALA A 326 27.31 3.15 10.16
N GLN A 327 27.99 3.60 11.21
CA GLN A 327 28.91 4.73 11.17
C GLN A 327 30.37 4.27 11.19
N VAL A 328 31.18 4.91 10.35
CA VAL A 328 32.62 4.72 10.34
C VAL A 328 33.23 5.37 11.59
N SER A 329 33.91 4.56 12.40
CA SER A 329 34.70 5.06 13.53
C SER A 329 35.79 6.01 13.03
N ALA A 330 36.00 7.11 13.75
CA ALA A 330 37.13 8.00 13.55
C ALA A 330 37.93 8.11 14.84
N GLY A 331 39.24 8.07 14.71
CA GLY A 331 40.19 8.33 15.77
C GLY A 331 40.37 9.81 16.10
N GLN A 332 41.13 10.10 17.15
CA GLN A 332 41.71 11.40 17.50
C GLN A 332 43.16 11.48 17.01
N ASP A 333 43.59 12.67 16.60
CA ASP A 333 44.99 12.86 16.19
C ASP A 333 45.94 12.77 17.39
N GLY A 334 47.04 12.04 17.22
CA GLY A 334 48.14 12.00 18.19
C GLY A 334 48.96 13.29 18.22
N ILE A 335 49.39 13.70 19.42
CA ILE A 335 50.29 14.84 19.65
C ILE A 335 51.67 14.30 20.06
N LEU A 336 52.69 14.60 19.25
CA LEU A 336 54.09 14.22 19.52
C LEU A 336 54.93 15.46 19.88
N ASP A 337 55.49 15.47 21.09
CA ASP A 337 56.32 16.56 21.60
C ASP A 337 57.77 16.12 21.82
N ILE A 338 58.71 17.04 21.59
CA ILE A 338 60.08 16.97 22.11
C ILE A 338 60.15 17.86 23.36
N LEU A 339 60.62 17.27 24.46
CA LEU A 339 60.47 17.83 25.80
C LEU A 339 61.82 17.95 26.50
N LYS A 340 61.82 18.76 27.56
CA LYS A 340 62.85 18.71 28.59
C LYS A 340 62.66 17.44 29.44
N ALA A 341 63.66 17.15 30.27
CA ALA A 341 63.67 15.97 31.16
C ALA A 341 62.47 15.85 32.11
N ASN A 342 61.66 16.90 32.28
CA ASN A 342 60.46 16.90 33.11
C ASN A 342 59.20 16.37 32.40
N TYR A 343 59.27 16.00 31.11
CA TYR A 343 58.14 15.51 30.30
C TYR A 343 56.91 16.44 30.22
N VAL A 344 57.05 17.71 30.60
CA VAL A 344 55.95 18.69 30.61
C VAL A 344 56.27 19.89 29.73
N THR A 345 57.53 20.32 29.68
CA THR A 345 57.92 21.55 28.98
C THR A 345 58.50 21.23 27.60
N ASN A 346 57.93 21.82 26.56
CA ASN A 346 58.44 21.74 25.19
C ASN A 346 59.87 22.27 25.09
N LEU A 347 60.69 21.57 24.30
CA LEU A 347 62.08 21.91 24.04
C LEU A 347 62.19 22.58 22.67
N GLU A 348 62.50 23.88 22.66
CA GLU A 348 62.66 24.63 21.40
C GLU A 348 64.06 24.49 20.80
N ASN A 349 65.10 24.42 21.64
CA ASN A 349 66.50 24.35 21.23
C ASN A 349 67.28 23.45 22.18
N PHE A 350 68.33 22.81 21.69
CA PHE A 350 69.23 21.95 22.47
C PHE A 350 70.67 22.07 21.95
N ASN A 351 71.65 21.69 22.78
CA ASN A 351 73.04 21.60 22.37
C ASN A 351 73.39 20.16 21.97
N ALA A 352 74.33 20.00 21.05
CA ALA A 352 74.83 18.67 20.70
C ALA A 352 75.42 17.96 21.94
N GLY A 353 74.97 16.73 22.19
CA GLY A 353 75.31 15.95 23.39
C GLY A 353 74.24 15.97 24.48
N ASP A 354 73.23 16.84 24.38
CA ASP A 354 72.06 16.82 25.27
C ASP A 354 71.20 15.57 25.03
N ARG A 355 70.53 15.10 26.09
CA ARG A 355 69.52 14.03 25.99
C ARG A 355 68.18 14.64 25.62
N LEU A 356 67.52 14.08 24.61
CA LEU A 356 66.17 14.44 24.19
C LEU A 356 65.13 13.53 24.86
N TYR A 357 63.97 14.09 25.16
CA TYR A 357 62.84 13.39 25.78
C TYR A 357 61.61 13.55 24.88
N PHE A 358 60.77 12.53 24.80
CA PHE A 358 59.63 12.49 23.88
C PHE A 358 58.37 12.10 24.61
N ARG A 359 57.22 12.63 24.17
CA ARG A 359 55.90 12.22 24.63
C ARG A 359 54.97 12.15 23.44
N LEU A 360 54.24 11.05 23.34
CA LEU A 360 53.13 10.88 22.42
C LEU A 360 51.84 10.81 23.23
N HIS A 361 50.90 11.70 22.94
CA HIS A 361 49.55 11.62 23.46
C HIS A 361 48.60 11.30 22.31
N ASP A 362 48.17 10.06 22.23
CA ASP A 362 47.23 9.56 21.22
C ASP A 362 46.25 8.61 21.93
N THR A 363 44.98 8.97 21.92
CA THR A 363 43.94 8.27 22.69
C THR A 363 43.44 7.01 22.00
N ASP A 364 43.81 6.77 20.74
CA ASP A 364 43.39 5.59 19.98
C ASP A 364 44.42 4.45 20.00
N ILE A 365 45.65 4.74 20.44
CA ILE A 365 46.71 3.75 20.54
C ILE A 365 46.42 2.80 21.70
N THR A 366 46.30 1.52 21.37
CA THR A 366 46.07 0.41 22.33
C THR A 366 47.27 -0.54 22.42
N HIS A 367 48.37 -0.23 21.74
CA HIS A 367 49.61 -1.00 21.77
C HIS A 367 50.45 -0.64 22.99
N GLU A 368 51.16 -1.63 23.55
CA GLU A 368 52.02 -1.46 24.74
C GLU A 368 53.17 -0.46 24.51
N PHE A 369 53.64 -0.35 23.26
CA PHE A 369 54.63 0.63 22.85
C PHE A 369 54.40 1.11 21.40
N VAL A 370 55.00 2.25 21.08
CA VAL A 370 55.00 2.89 19.75
C VAL A 370 56.43 3.23 19.37
N GLU A 371 56.80 3.00 18.12
CA GLU A 371 58.10 3.43 17.59
C GLU A 371 58.00 4.81 16.95
N ILE A 372 58.88 5.72 17.36
CA ILE A 372 59.10 7.00 16.70
C ILE A 372 60.45 6.98 15.97
N THR A 373 60.53 7.67 14.84
CA THR A 373 61.77 7.82 14.07
C THR A 373 62.26 9.26 14.15
N LEU A 374 63.52 9.42 14.51
CA LEU A 374 64.24 10.69 14.56
C LEU A 374 65.13 10.80 13.33
N VAL A 375 65.12 11.95 12.67
CA VAL A 375 65.94 12.19 11.47
C VAL A 375 66.67 13.51 11.58
N GLY A 376 68.00 13.48 11.54
CA GLY A 376 68.83 14.68 11.43
C GLY A 376 68.88 15.17 9.98
N GLU A 377 68.51 16.42 9.71
CA GLU A 377 68.36 16.88 8.33
C GLU A 377 69.68 16.96 7.55
N THR A 378 70.74 17.46 8.17
CA THR A 378 72.02 17.74 7.49
C THR A 378 72.82 16.47 7.19
N LEU A 379 72.92 15.58 8.18
CA LEU A 379 73.68 14.32 8.03
C LEU A 379 72.81 13.15 7.53
N LYS A 380 71.48 13.34 7.48
CA LYS A 380 70.49 12.30 7.14
C LYS A 380 70.56 11.08 8.05
N ASP A 381 71.12 11.25 9.24
CA ASP A 381 71.18 10.22 10.26
C ASP A 381 69.77 9.89 10.79
N ARG A 382 69.53 8.62 11.11
CA ARG A 382 68.21 8.11 11.48
C ARG A 382 68.30 7.18 12.68
N GLU A 383 67.47 7.44 13.67
CA GLU A 383 67.36 6.63 14.88
C GLU A 383 65.91 6.30 15.20
N THR A 384 65.68 5.14 15.81
CA THR A 384 64.34 4.69 16.24
C THR A 384 64.28 4.58 17.75
N VAL A 385 63.20 5.10 18.35
CA VAL A 385 62.98 5.05 19.80
C VAL A 385 61.61 4.45 20.08
N GLN A 386 61.57 3.49 21.02
CA GLN A 386 60.32 2.91 21.52
C GLN A 386 59.80 3.74 22.70
N LEU A 387 58.57 4.23 22.57
CA LEU A 387 57.81 4.89 23.63
C LEU A 387 56.84 3.87 24.22
N PHE A 388 56.93 3.61 25.51
CA PHE A 388 56.02 2.70 26.22
C PHE A 388 54.86 3.48 26.82
N GLN A 389 53.69 2.86 26.90
CA GLN A 389 52.55 3.43 27.61
C GLN A 389 52.91 3.58 29.10
N SER A 390 52.95 4.81 29.62
CA SER A 390 53.14 5.05 31.05
C SER A 390 51.84 4.80 31.81
N MET A 391 51.83 3.90 32.78
CA MET A 391 50.67 3.62 33.65
C MET A 391 50.40 4.71 34.72
N GLU A 392 50.92 5.92 34.57
CA GLU A 392 50.65 7.02 35.51
C GLU A 392 49.98 8.18 34.77
N GLU A 393 48.65 8.19 34.81
CA GLU A 393 47.88 9.43 34.70
C GLU A 393 48.18 10.29 35.95
N GLY A 394 48.56 11.55 35.72
CA GLY A 394 48.48 12.62 36.69
C GLY A 394 47.47 13.65 36.22
#